data_AF-A0A497G4L5-F1
#
_entry.id   AF-A0A497G4L5-F1
#
_cell.length_a   1.000
_cell.length_b   1.000
_cell.length_c   1.000
_cell.angle_alpha   90.00
_cell.angle_beta   90.00
_cell.angle_gamma   90.00
#
_symmetry.space_group_name_H-M   'P 1'
#
loop_
_entity.id
_entity.type
_entity.pdbx_description
1 polymer ?
#
loop_
_entity_poly.entity_id
_entity_poly.type
_entity_poly.pdbx_seq_one_letter_code
_entity_poly.pdbx_strand_id
1 'polypeptide(L)'
;MEEGITERLPVRIPLGKSRDFVDFILGRFRELSFGLTQKVEVMSIEELGDREYRISFKYYRGSDISYQACFTENTLEVYKVSEDTYGVKVTSRPVTQHSKLGLYYVHETLSFLRKIALEWSSRALRIVVALGENPSTLYTVIKHLDPYEVIVVTEARNLKTVEYVKKALMEEKRRTPAIKTYLISSLKDIEKVLSELSYYIRESQYTVISYDSGLAGVLLSIASSAVRKKILLLTDKRSLREKIAYPLKEAEISEISPLEIDKMLEKIKTE
;
A
#
# COMPACT_ATOMS: atom_id res chain seq x y z
N MET A 1 -31.89 22.17 -10.60
CA MET A 1 -30.61 21.97 -9.89
C MET A 1 -29.74 21.17 -10.84
N GLU A 2 -28.54 21.65 -11.17
CA GLU A 2 -27.62 20.88 -12.02
C GLU A 2 -27.12 19.64 -11.25
N GLU A 3 -27.22 18.47 -11.87
CA GLU A 3 -26.60 17.24 -11.38
C GLU A 3 -25.08 17.42 -11.38
N GLY A 4 -24.42 17.11 -10.27
CA GLY A 4 -22.96 17.21 -10.18
C GLY A 4 -22.27 16.24 -11.15
N ILE A 5 -21.04 16.56 -11.54
CA ILE A 5 -20.24 15.69 -12.42
C ILE A 5 -19.59 14.62 -11.56
N THR A 6 -19.89 13.35 -11.84
CA THR A 6 -19.25 12.20 -11.19
C THR A 6 -18.14 11.62 -12.05
N GLU A 7 -16.97 11.42 -11.47
CA GLU A 7 -15.82 10.81 -12.14
C GLU A 7 -15.13 9.77 -11.25
N ARG A 8 -14.56 8.73 -11.86
CA ARG A 8 -13.68 7.77 -11.18
C ARG A 8 -12.25 8.28 -11.22
N LEU A 9 -11.60 8.33 -10.06
CA LEU A 9 -10.18 8.68 -9.99
C LEU A 9 -9.32 7.47 -10.41
N PRO A 10 -8.15 7.70 -11.04
CA PRO A 10 -7.27 6.63 -11.53
C PRO A 10 -6.45 6.04 -10.38
N VAL A 11 -7.10 5.44 -9.39
CA VAL A 11 -6.46 4.85 -8.22
C VAL A 11 -7.11 3.52 -7.85
N ARG A 12 -6.27 2.58 -7.42
CA ARG A 12 -6.69 1.32 -6.79
C ARG A 12 -6.10 1.26 -5.39
N ILE A 13 -6.90 0.87 -4.43
CA ILE A 13 -6.52 0.83 -3.02
C ILE A 13 -6.64 -0.62 -2.53
N PRO A 14 -5.56 -1.25 -2.06
CA PRO A 14 -5.61 -2.61 -1.54
C PRO A 14 -6.51 -2.77 -0.32
N LEU A 15 -7.02 -3.99 -0.11
CA LEU A 15 -7.80 -4.38 1.06
C LEU A 15 -7.03 -4.03 2.36
N GLY A 16 -7.62 -3.16 3.18
CA GLY A 16 -7.04 -2.67 4.44
C GLY A 16 -6.18 -1.41 4.35
N LYS A 17 -6.05 -0.82 3.16
CA LYS A 17 -5.39 0.49 2.96
C LYS A 17 -6.36 1.65 2.73
N SER A 18 -7.66 1.40 2.76
CA SER A 18 -8.67 2.45 2.56
C SER A 18 -8.58 3.56 3.61
N ARG A 19 -8.31 3.21 4.89
CA ARG A 19 -8.07 4.23 5.92
C ARG A 19 -6.78 5.03 5.70
N ASP A 20 -5.68 4.35 5.36
CA ASP A 20 -4.41 5.03 5.05
C ASP A 20 -4.55 5.99 3.86
N PHE A 21 -5.35 5.61 2.86
CA PHE A 21 -5.69 6.47 1.73
C PHE A 21 -6.50 7.70 2.16
N VAL A 22 -7.52 7.52 3.01
CA VAL A 22 -8.32 8.61 3.56
C VAL A 22 -7.43 9.57 4.36
N ASP A 23 -6.61 9.04 5.26
CA ASP A 23 -5.68 9.85 6.06
C ASP A 23 -4.68 10.60 5.19
N PHE A 24 -4.21 9.98 4.10
CA PHE A 24 -3.36 10.64 3.11
C PHE A 24 -4.06 11.82 2.41
N ILE A 25 -5.29 11.62 1.93
CA ILE A 25 -6.08 12.69 1.31
C ILE A 25 -6.30 13.83 2.30
N LEU A 26 -6.70 13.50 3.53
CA LEU A 26 -6.93 14.51 4.57
C LEU A 26 -5.65 15.27 4.92
N GLY A 27 -4.49 14.60 4.90
CA GLY A 27 -3.18 15.25 5.00
C GLY A 27 -2.98 16.30 3.90
N ARG A 28 -3.21 15.93 2.63
CA ARG A 28 -3.11 16.85 1.48
C ARG A 28 -4.12 17.98 1.55
N PHE A 29 -5.33 17.73 2.05
CA PHE A 29 -6.34 18.77 2.24
C PHE A 29 -5.90 19.78 3.30
N ARG A 30 -5.32 19.32 4.42
CA ARG A 30 -4.81 20.18 5.50
C ARG A 30 -3.65 21.07 5.06
N GLU A 31 -2.74 20.55 4.25
CA GLU A 31 -1.65 21.35 3.66
C GLU A 31 -2.19 22.52 2.84
N LEU A 32 -3.36 22.34 2.21
CA LEU A 32 -4.03 23.36 1.40
C LEU A 32 -5.05 24.18 2.19
N SER A 33 -5.42 23.80 3.41
CA SER A 33 -6.33 24.59 4.24
C SER A 33 -5.79 25.98 4.58
N PHE A 34 -4.46 26.18 4.46
CA PHE A 34 -3.75 27.44 4.69
C PHE A 34 -3.18 28.07 3.39
N GLY A 35 -3.54 27.55 2.23
CA GLY A 35 -3.03 28.03 0.94
C GLY A 35 -3.61 29.38 0.54
N LEU A 36 -2.76 30.29 0.06
CA LEU A 36 -3.17 31.63 -0.42
C LEU A 36 -3.97 31.61 -1.73
N THR A 37 -3.90 30.49 -2.49
CA THR A 37 -4.48 30.38 -3.84
C THR A 37 -5.50 29.25 -3.99
N GLN A 38 -5.46 28.29 -3.07
CA GLN A 38 -6.31 27.10 -3.05
C GLN A 38 -6.63 26.79 -1.59
N LYS A 39 -7.89 26.48 -1.32
CA LYS A 39 -8.35 26.09 0.01
C LYS A 39 -9.26 24.88 -0.07
N VAL A 40 -9.07 23.94 0.85
CA VAL A 40 -9.98 22.81 1.05
C VAL A 40 -10.56 22.89 2.46
N GLU A 41 -11.88 22.83 2.54
CA GLU A 41 -12.64 22.79 3.78
C GLU A 41 -13.40 21.47 3.86
N VAL A 42 -12.99 20.59 4.78
CA VAL A 42 -13.65 19.32 5.00
C VAL A 42 -14.90 19.54 5.85
N MET A 43 -16.05 19.10 5.34
CA MET A 43 -17.34 19.23 6.01
C MET A 43 -17.67 17.99 6.86
N SER A 44 -17.48 16.80 6.30
CA SER A 44 -17.76 15.54 7.00
C SER A 44 -16.88 14.41 6.49
N ILE A 45 -16.66 13.42 7.37
CA ILE A 45 -16.01 12.15 7.07
C ILE A 45 -16.90 11.07 7.68
N GLU A 46 -17.43 10.19 6.84
CA GLU A 46 -18.33 9.10 7.22
C GLU A 46 -17.69 7.77 6.85
N GLU A 47 -17.73 6.79 7.76
CA GLU A 47 -17.41 5.39 7.48
C GLU A 47 -18.72 4.65 7.23
N LEU A 48 -18.91 4.13 6.01
CA LEU A 48 -20.21 3.63 5.55
C LEU A 48 -20.41 2.11 5.76
N GLY A 49 -19.36 1.39 6.17
CA GLY A 49 -19.31 -0.07 6.30
C GLY A 49 -18.06 -0.64 5.62
N ASP A 50 -17.67 -1.90 5.88
CA ASP A 50 -16.49 -2.63 5.33
C ASP A 50 -15.33 -1.74 4.83
N ARG A 51 -14.87 -0.78 5.65
CA ARG A 51 -13.78 0.16 5.31
C ARG A 51 -14.01 1.02 4.05
N GLU A 52 -15.26 1.25 3.66
CA GLU A 52 -15.73 2.27 2.73
C GLU A 52 -15.88 3.61 3.44
N TYR A 53 -15.53 4.68 2.74
CA TYR A 53 -15.49 6.03 3.32
C TYR A 53 -16.14 7.03 2.38
N ARG A 54 -16.80 8.02 2.96
CA ARG A 54 -17.31 9.20 2.26
C ARG A 54 -16.73 10.45 2.90
N ILE A 55 -16.12 11.30 2.08
CA ILE A 55 -15.57 12.60 2.49
C ILE A 55 -16.35 13.68 1.75
N SER A 56 -17.02 14.54 2.50
CA SER A 56 -17.68 15.73 1.95
C SER A 56 -16.81 16.95 2.20
N PHE A 57 -16.54 17.75 1.17
CA PHE A 57 -15.66 18.91 1.29
C PHE A 57 -15.96 20.00 0.25
N LYS A 58 -15.58 21.23 0.58
CA LYS A 58 -15.58 22.36 -0.33
C LYS A 58 -14.17 22.60 -0.86
N TYR A 59 -14.06 22.81 -2.16
CA TYR A 59 -12.82 23.23 -2.80
C TYR A 59 -12.97 24.64 -3.34
N TYR A 60 -12.02 25.50 -2.97
CA TYR A 60 -11.99 26.88 -3.36
C TYR A 60 -10.68 27.20 -4.10
N ARG A 61 -10.75 28.10 -5.07
CA ARG A 61 -9.58 28.59 -5.80
C ARG A 61 -9.69 30.09 -6.08
N GLY A 62 -8.65 30.83 -5.71
CA GLY A 62 -8.54 32.27 -5.88
C GLY A 62 -8.04 32.99 -4.62
N SER A 63 -7.99 34.31 -4.63
CA SER A 63 -7.67 35.14 -3.45
C SER A 63 -8.93 35.42 -2.61
N ASP A 64 -8.76 35.85 -1.36
CA ASP A 64 -9.81 35.89 -0.31
C ASP A 64 -11.16 36.50 -0.69
N ILE A 65 -11.20 37.46 -1.62
CA ILE A 65 -12.44 38.13 -2.09
C ILE A 65 -13.27 37.21 -3.04
N SER A 66 -12.64 36.22 -3.66
CA SER A 66 -13.28 35.26 -4.60
C SER A 66 -13.85 34.01 -3.93
N TYR A 67 -13.46 33.71 -2.69
CA TYR A 67 -13.86 32.48 -1.98
C TYR A 67 -15.35 32.43 -1.63
N GLN A 68 -16.03 33.58 -1.57
CA GLN A 68 -17.47 33.63 -1.34
C GLN A 68 -18.30 33.53 -2.63
N ALA A 69 -17.69 33.72 -3.81
CA ALA A 69 -18.41 33.85 -5.08
C ALA A 69 -18.43 32.57 -5.93
N CYS A 70 -17.42 31.70 -5.78
CA CYS A 70 -17.32 30.46 -6.57
C CYS A 70 -16.53 29.37 -5.85
N PHE A 71 -17.15 28.22 -5.64
CA PHE A 71 -16.51 27.01 -5.10
C PHE A 71 -17.17 25.76 -5.65
N THR A 72 -16.61 24.59 -5.35
CA THR A 72 -17.27 23.31 -5.60
C THR A 72 -17.62 22.62 -4.29
N GLU A 73 -18.81 22.04 -4.22
CA GLU A 73 -19.20 21.07 -3.21
C GLU A 73 -18.93 19.68 -3.74
N ASN A 74 -18.18 18.89 -2.99
CA ASN A 74 -17.65 17.64 -3.47
C ASN A 74 -17.92 16.52 -2.47
N THR A 75 -18.16 15.34 -3.02
CA THR A 75 -18.24 14.09 -2.27
C THR A 75 -17.27 13.10 -2.90
N LEU A 76 -16.27 12.69 -2.14
CA LEU A 76 -15.34 11.62 -2.51
C LEU A 76 -15.75 10.35 -1.78
N GLU A 77 -15.97 9.28 -2.55
CA GLU A 77 -16.38 7.98 -2.02
C GLU A 77 -15.33 6.92 -2.37
N VAL A 78 -14.82 6.25 -1.34
CA VAL A 78 -14.02 5.03 -1.45
C VAL A 78 -14.98 3.86 -1.41
N TYR A 79 -15.06 3.09 -2.51
CA TYR A 79 -16.03 2.02 -2.69
C TYR A 79 -15.36 0.72 -3.09
N LYS A 80 -15.94 -0.42 -2.71
CA LYS A 80 -15.42 -1.74 -3.07
C LYS A 80 -15.60 -2.01 -4.57
N VAL A 81 -14.50 -2.35 -5.25
CA VAL A 81 -14.49 -2.71 -6.68
C VAL A 81 -14.44 -4.23 -6.86
N SER A 82 -13.68 -4.91 -6.00
CA SER A 82 -13.55 -6.37 -5.93
C SER A 82 -13.29 -6.80 -4.49
N GLU A 83 -13.19 -8.11 -4.22
CA GLU A 83 -12.92 -8.63 -2.87
C GLU A 83 -11.65 -8.03 -2.24
N ASP A 84 -10.63 -7.80 -3.07
CA ASP A 84 -9.32 -7.33 -2.60
C ASP A 84 -9.00 -5.86 -2.90
N THR A 85 -9.92 -5.10 -3.51
CA THR A 85 -9.59 -3.76 -4.03
C THR A 85 -10.74 -2.77 -3.91
N TYR A 86 -10.41 -1.56 -3.47
CA TYR A 86 -11.28 -0.39 -3.46
C TYR A 86 -10.90 0.57 -4.60
N GLY A 87 -11.91 1.25 -5.12
CA GLY A 87 -11.78 2.35 -6.06
C GLY A 87 -12.25 3.65 -5.42
N VAL A 88 -12.05 4.75 -6.14
CA VAL A 88 -12.48 6.07 -5.68
C VAL A 88 -13.28 6.76 -6.76
N LYS A 89 -14.45 7.28 -6.39
CA LYS A 89 -15.25 8.16 -7.22
C LYS A 89 -15.42 9.49 -6.52
N VAL A 90 -15.53 10.55 -7.31
CA VAL A 90 -15.84 11.88 -6.81
C VAL A 90 -17.03 12.41 -7.57
N THR A 91 -17.97 13.01 -6.84
CA THR A 91 -19.03 13.85 -7.41
C THR A 91 -18.72 15.29 -7.05
N SER A 92 -18.62 16.15 -8.06
CA SER A 92 -18.29 17.57 -7.90
C SER A 92 -19.42 18.43 -8.45
N ARG A 93 -19.91 19.35 -7.62
CA ARG A 93 -20.98 20.28 -7.98
C ARG A 93 -20.48 21.72 -7.86
N PRO A 94 -20.60 22.54 -8.91
CA PRO A 94 -20.23 23.94 -8.80
C PRO A 94 -21.30 24.71 -8.01
N VAL A 95 -20.83 25.63 -7.17
CA VAL A 95 -21.65 26.64 -6.49
C VAL A 95 -21.12 27.99 -6.97
N THR A 96 -21.82 28.56 -7.95
CA THR A 96 -21.45 29.81 -8.61
C THR A 96 -22.67 30.53 -9.15
N GLN A 97 -22.60 31.86 -9.24
CA GLN A 97 -23.61 32.69 -9.91
C GLN A 97 -23.42 32.72 -11.44
N HIS A 98 -22.32 32.17 -11.96
CA HIS A 98 -21.96 32.19 -13.37
C HIS A 98 -21.77 30.76 -13.91
N SER A 99 -22.78 30.22 -14.59
CA SER A 99 -22.82 28.83 -15.09
C SER A 99 -21.60 28.43 -15.93
N LYS A 100 -21.07 29.33 -16.78
CA LYS A 100 -19.86 29.08 -17.60
C LYS A 100 -18.59 28.87 -16.76
N LEU A 101 -18.50 29.50 -15.58
CA LEU A 101 -17.38 29.30 -14.68
C LEU A 101 -17.52 27.99 -13.90
N GLY A 102 -18.74 27.54 -13.62
CA GLY A 102 -18.98 26.33 -12.82
C GLY A 102 -18.25 25.10 -13.35
N LEU A 103 -18.35 24.84 -14.67
CA LEU A 103 -17.68 23.70 -15.29
C LEU A 103 -16.15 23.77 -15.18
N TYR A 104 -15.58 24.98 -15.31
CA TYR A 104 -14.14 25.20 -15.15
C TYR A 104 -13.66 24.82 -13.74
N TYR A 105 -14.36 25.28 -12.70
CA TYR A 105 -14.02 24.95 -11.30
C TYR A 105 -14.19 23.47 -10.98
N VAL A 106 -15.17 22.80 -11.58
CA VAL A 106 -15.31 21.34 -11.48
C VAL A 106 -14.10 20.64 -12.10
N HIS A 107 -13.71 21.00 -13.33
CA HIS A 107 -12.53 20.41 -13.97
C HIS A 107 -11.25 20.64 -13.18
N GLU A 108 -11.08 21.82 -12.57
CA GLU A 108 -9.94 22.09 -11.70
C GLU A 108 -9.96 21.25 -10.44
N THR A 109 -11.12 21.10 -9.79
CA THR A 109 -11.27 20.24 -8.61
C THR A 109 -10.94 18.79 -8.94
N LEU A 110 -11.45 18.28 -10.06
CA LEU A 110 -11.17 16.92 -10.54
C LEU A 110 -9.68 16.75 -10.89
N SER A 111 -9.06 17.73 -11.54
CA SER A 111 -7.63 17.69 -11.87
C SER A 111 -6.75 17.67 -10.61
N PHE A 112 -7.12 18.46 -9.60
CA PHE A 112 -6.49 18.45 -8.29
C PHE A 112 -6.58 17.08 -7.62
N LEU A 113 -7.77 16.49 -7.58
CA LEU A 113 -7.96 15.15 -7.00
C LEU A 113 -7.24 14.06 -7.79
N ARG A 114 -7.22 14.15 -9.13
CA ARG A 114 -6.42 13.24 -9.96
C ARG A 114 -4.93 13.33 -9.61
N LYS A 115 -4.40 14.53 -9.37
CA LYS A 115 -3.01 14.70 -8.92
C LYS A 115 -2.75 14.01 -7.58
N ILE A 116 -3.65 14.16 -6.60
CA ILE A 116 -3.55 13.47 -5.31
C ILE A 116 -3.65 11.94 -5.49
N ALA A 117 -4.58 11.47 -6.33
CA ALA A 117 -4.75 10.04 -6.60
C ALA A 117 -3.51 9.43 -7.29
N LEU A 118 -2.91 10.15 -8.23
CA LEU A 118 -1.64 9.77 -8.86
C LEU A 118 -0.49 9.79 -7.85
N GLU A 119 -0.46 10.78 -6.97
CA GLU A 119 0.54 10.86 -5.91
C GLU A 119 0.42 9.68 -4.94
N TRP A 120 -0.78 9.31 -4.51
CA TRP A 120 -1.01 8.10 -3.74
C TRP A 120 -0.53 6.86 -4.49
N SER A 121 -0.89 6.74 -5.77
CA SER A 121 -0.48 5.62 -6.60
C SER A 121 1.05 5.60 -6.83
N SER A 122 1.70 6.75 -6.73
CA SER A 122 3.15 6.89 -6.76
C SER A 122 3.82 6.58 -5.43
N ARG A 123 3.07 6.47 -4.31
CA ARG A 123 3.59 5.96 -3.04
C ARG A 123 3.93 4.49 -3.24
N ALA A 124 5.19 4.27 -3.60
CA ALA A 124 5.82 2.99 -3.79
C ALA A 124 5.63 2.13 -2.53
N LEU A 125 4.82 1.07 -2.63
CA LEU A 125 4.84 0.00 -1.65
C LEU A 125 6.21 -0.68 -1.73
N ARG A 126 7.03 -0.44 -0.71
CA ARG A 126 8.30 -1.11 -0.46
C ARG A 126 8.05 -2.26 0.50
N ILE A 127 8.44 -3.45 0.10
CA ILE A 127 8.26 -4.66 0.90
C ILE A 127 9.61 -5.28 1.17
N VAL A 128 9.83 -5.73 2.40
CA VAL A 128 10.98 -6.57 2.75
C VAL A 128 10.47 -8.00 2.88
N VAL A 129 11.03 -8.93 2.12
CA VAL A 129 10.57 -10.33 2.10
C VAL A 129 11.73 -11.27 2.39
N ALA A 130 11.51 -12.21 3.32
CA ALA A 130 12.38 -13.35 3.51
C ALA A 130 12.10 -14.37 2.40
N LEU A 131 13.14 -14.85 1.71
CA LEU A 131 12.95 -15.82 0.63
C LEU A 131 13.80 -17.08 0.85
N GLY A 132 13.10 -18.21 0.83
CA GLY A 132 13.65 -19.55 0.80
C GLY A 132 13.75 -20.11 -0.62
N GLU A 133 13.57 -21.42 -0.73
CA GLU A 133 13.57 -22.12 -2.01
C GLU A 133 12.24 -21.98 -2.76
N ASN A 134 11.13 -21.72 -2.07
CA ASN A 134 9.80 -21.68 -2.67
C ASN A 134 9.54 -20.37 -3.44
N PRO A 135 9.43 -20.41 -4.79
CA PRO A 135 9.17 -19.21 -5.58
C PRO A 135 7.76 -18.65 -5.37
N SER A 136 6.82 -19.47 -4.87
CA SER A 136 5.45 -19.01 -4.57
C SER A 136 5.45 -17.87 -3.57
N THR A 137 6.39 -17.80 -2.63
CA THR A 137 6.48 -16.72 -1.64
C THR A 137 6.62 -15.36 -2.32
N LEU A 138 7.68 -15.19 -3.12
CA LEU A 138 7.94 -13.92 -3.81
C LEU A 138 6.87 -13.62 -4.86
N TYR A 139 6.40 -14.64 -5.59
CA TYR A 139 5.34 -14.48 -6.58
C TYR A 139 4.03 -13.98 -5.94
N THR A 140 3.62 -14.56 -4.81
CA THR A 140 2.43 -14.16 -4.05
C THR A 140 2.56 -12.71 -3.57
N VAL A 141 3.71 -12.32 -3.01
CA VAL A 141 3.98 -10.94 -2.59
C VAL A 141 3.78 -9.97 -3.73
N ILE A 142 4.38 -10.25 -4.89
CA ILE A 142 4.31 -9.34 -6.03
C ILE A 142 2.88 -9.25 -6.57
N LYS A 143 2.17 -10.37 -6.64
CA LYS A 143 0.83 -10.43 -7.24
C LYS A 143 -0.27 -9.83 -6.35
N HIS A 144 -0.22 -10.07 -5.04
CA HIS A 144 -1.25 -9.58 -4.12
C HIS A 144 -0.98 -8.17 -3.61
N LEU A 145 0.29 -7.82 -3.38
CA LEU A 145 0.63 -6.55 -2.74
C LEU A 145 1.07 -5.47 -3.75
N ASP A 146 1.23 -5.82 -5.03
CA ASP A 146 1.64 -4.95 -6.15
C ASP A 146 2.72 -3.91 -5.75
N PRO A 147 3.86 -4.37 -5.18
CA PRO A 147 4.88 -3.48 -4.70
C PRO A 147 5.54 -2.71 -5.85
N TYR A 148 6.06 -1.54 -5.54
CA TYR A 148 6.98 -0.84 -6.43
C TYR A 148 8.41 -1.36 -6.28
N GLU A 149 8.81 -1.68 -5.05
CA GLU A 149 10.13 -2.20 -4.72
C GLU A 149 10.02 -3.37 -3.74
N VAL A 150 10.79 -4.41 -3.99
CA VAL A 150 10.90 -5.57 -3.11
C VAL A 150 12.36 -5.76 -2.73
N ILE A 151 12.63 -5.75 -1.43
CA ILE A 151 13.92 -6.08 -0.85
C ILE A 151 13.85 -7.54 -0.41
N VAL A 152 14.47 -8.41 -1.19
CA VAL A 152 14.53 -9.85 -0.95
C VAL A 152 15.72 -10.16 -0.06
N VAL A 153 15.47 -10.57 1.16
CA VAL A 153 16.48 -11.07 2.09
C VAL A 153 16.59 -12.57 1.90
N THR A 154 17.77 -13.06 1.50
CA THR A 154 17.95 -14.46 1.15
C THR A 154 19.40 -14.93 1.24
N GLU A 155 19.61 -16.24 1.15
CA GLU A 155 20.93 -16.86 1.03
C GLU A 155 21.34 -16.97 -0.46
N ALA A 156 22.64 -17.00 -0.74
CA ALA A 156 23.17 -17.05 -2.11
C ALA A 156 22.60 -18.23 -2.94
N ARG A 157 22.36 -19.38 -2.31
CA ARG A 157 21.77 -20.57 -2.95
C ARG A 157 20.38 -20.34 -3.55
N ASN A 158 19.61 -19.39 -3.00
CA ASN A 158 18.22 -19.13 -3.36
C ASN A 158 18.07 -18.01 -4.40
N LEU A 159 19.17 -17.42 -4.88
CA LEU A 159 19.12 -16.39 -5.93
C LEU A 159 18.45 -16.86 -7.22
N LYS A 160 18.59 -18.16 -7.55
CA LYS A 160 17.92 -18.75 -8.72
C LYS A 160 16.39 -18.66 -8.63
N THR A 161 15.84 -18.73 -7.41
CA THR A 161 14.40 -18.58 -7.15
C THR A 161 13.92 -17.17 -7.50
N VAL A 162 14.72 -16.13 -7.19
CA VAL A 162 14.42 -14.73 -7.55
C VAL A 162 14.34 -14.57 -9.06
N GLU A 163 15.36 -15.06 -9.78
CA GLU A 163 15.41 -14.96 -11.25
C GLU A 163 14.29 -15.76 -11.92
N TYR A 164 13.94 -16.93 -11.38
CA TYR A 164 12.80 -17.71 -11.85
C TYR A 164 11.48 -16.94 -11.76
N VAL A 165 11.21 -16.28 -10.62
CA VAL A 165 9.99 -15.48 -10.43
C VAL A 165 9.98 -14.25 -11.35
N LYS A 166 11.11 -13.56 -11.51
CA LYS A 166 11.22 -12.43 -12.47
C LYS A 166 10.85 -12.86 -13.89
N LYS A 167 11.41 -13.99 -14.35
CA LYS A 167 11.16 -14.51 -15.69
C LYS A 167 9.67 -14.85 -15.88
N ALA A 168 9.06 -15.51 -14.91
CA ALA A 168 7.65 -15.86 -14.97
C ALA A 168 6.73 -14.62 -15.02
N LEU A 169 7.02 -13.59 -14.22
CA LEU A 169 6.26 -12.32 -14.25
C LEU A 169 6.36 -11.62 -15.61
N MET A 170 7.53 -11.67 -16.24
CA MET A 170 7.72 -11.13 -17.59
C MET A 170 6.92 -11.92 -18.64
N GLU A 171 6.92 -13.25 -18.57
CA GLU A 171 6.14 -14.11 -19.46
C GLU A 171 4.63 -13.88 -19.31
N GLU A 172 4.16 -13.60 -18.10
CA GLU A 172 2.78 -13.19 -17.81
C GLU A 172 2.44 -11.75 -18.22
N LYS A 173 3.40 -10.99 -18.76
CA LYS A 173 3.29 -9.55 -19.07
C LYS A 173 2.85 -8.72 -17.87
N ARG A 174 3.23 -9.12 -16.65
CA ARG A 174 2.98 -8.35 -15.43
C ARG A 174 4.11 -7.37 -15.17
N ARG A 175 3.76 -6.27 -14.51
CA ARG A 175 4.75 -5.32 -14.01
C ARG A 175 5.65 -6.03 -13.01
N THR A 176 6.95 -6.00 -13.26
CA THR A 176 7.96 -6.50 -12.31
C THR A 176 8.44 -5.32 -11.45
N PRO A 177 8.36 -5.39 -10.11
CA PRO A 177 8.90 -4.35 -9.24
C PRO A 177 10.43 -4.24 -9.37
N ALA A 178 10.98 -3.15 -8.84
CA ALA A 178 12.42 -3.10 -8.59
C ALA A 178 12.76 -4.14 -7.50
N ILE A 179 13.50 -5.19 -7.85
CA ILE A 179 13.91 -6.22 -6.90
C ILE A 179 15.36 -6.01 -6.50
N LYS A 180 15.58 -5.70 -5.21
CA LYS A 180 16.91 -5.64 -4.59
C LYS A 180 17.12 -6.88 -3.74
N THR A 181 18.26 -7.54 -3.88
CA THR A 181 18.60 -8.71 -3.08
C THR A 181 19.59 -8.32 -1.98
N TYR A 182 19.22 -8.59 -0.72
CA TYR A 182 20.12 -8.55 0.42
C TYR A 182 20.59 -9.97 0.73
N LEU A 183 21.88 -10.23 0.53
CA LEU A 183 22.47 -11.55 0.69
C LEU A 183 22.99 -11.76 2.11
N ILE A 184 22.51 -12.82 2.76
CA ILE A 184 23.05 -13.29 4.03
C ILE A 184 24.30 -14.12 3.75
N SER A 185 25.46 -13.47 3.83
CA SER A 185 26.75 -14.09 3.51
C SER A 185 27.40 -14.78 4.71
N SER A 186 27.12 -14.33 5.93
CA SER A 186 27.75 -14.82 7.16
C SER A 186 26.97 -14.37 8.40
N LEU A 187 27.05 -15.16 9.47
CA LEU A 187 26.50 -14.82 10.80
C LEU A 187 27.53 -14.20 11.74
N LYS A 188 28.78 -14.02 11.31
CA LYS A 188 29.86 -13.47 12.16
C LYS A 188 29.52 -12.08 12.71
N ASP A 189 28.79 -11.27 11.95
CA ASP A 189 28.38 -9.91 12.34
C ASP A 189 26.85 -9.77 12.38
N ILE A 190 26.18 -10.67 13.12
CA ILE A 190 24.71 -10.69 13.20
C ILE A 190 24.13 -9.34 13.64
N GLU A 191 24.80 -8.61 14.54
CA GLU A 191 24.37 -7.28 14.99
C GLU A 191 24.33 -6.26 13.84
N LYS A 192 25.35 -6.27 12.98
CA LYS A 192 25.41 -5.40 11.82
C LYS A 192 24.30 -5.75 10.83
N VAL A 193 24.10 -7.04 10.56
CA VAL A 193 23.02 -7.52 9.69
C VAL A 193 21.66 -7.09 10.23
N LEU A 194 21.40 -7.25 11.53
CA LEU A 194 20.14 -6.84 12.15
C LEU A 194 19.94 -5.32 12.09
N SER A 195 21.00 -4.53 12.24
CA SER A 195 20.94 -3.06 12.10
C SER A 195 20.58 -2.63 10.67
N GLU A 196 21.22 -3.22 9.66
CA GLU A 196 20.92 -2.96 8.25
C GLU A 196 19.50 -3.40 7.87
N LEU A 197 19.07 -4.58 8.32
CA LEU A 197 17.70 -5.05 8.10
C LEU A 197 16.68 -4.15 8.79
N SER A 198 16.98 -3.67 10.00
CA SER A 198 16.11 -2.73 10.74
C SER A 198 15.90 -1.43 9.96
N TYR A 199 16.93 -0.92 9.28
CA TYR A 199 16.81 0.23 8.40
C TYR A 199 15.81 -0.05 7.26
N TYR A 200 15.97 -1.17 6.54
CA TYR A 200 15.07 -1.53 5.45
C TYR A 200 13.63 -1.76 5.92
N ILE A 201 13.44 -2.40 7.07
CA ILE A 201 12.12 -2.68 7.63
C ILE A 201 11.40 -1.37 8.01
N ARG A 202 12.10 -0.40 8.62
CA ARG A 202 11.52 0.90 8.98
C ARG A 202 10.95 1.62 7.76
N GLU A 203 11.70 1.60 6.65
CA GLU A 203 11.33 2.23 5.38
C GLU A 203 10.31 1.44 4.55
N SER A 204 10.06 0.18 4.91
CA SER A 204 9.10 -0.67 4.23
C SER A 204 7.69 -0.53 4.81
N GLN A 205 6.65 -0.85 4.04
CA GLN A 205 5.29 -0.91 4.57
C GLN A 205 5.02 -2.25 5.24
N TYR A 206 5.57 -3.34 4.70
CA TYR A 206 5.36 -4.69 5.19
C TYR A 206 6.68 -5.47 5.23
N THR A 207 6.84 -6.26 6.30
CA THR A 207 7.78 -7.38 6.32
C THR A 207 7.00 -8.65 6.02
N VAL A 208 7.48 -9.46 5.09
CA VAL A 208 6.87 -10.74 4.73
C VAL A 208 7.84 -11.87 5.03
N ILE A 209 7.34 -12.93 5.66
CA ILE A 209 8.13 -14.12 6.02
C ILE A 209 7.37 -15.37 5.60
N SER A 210 8.08 -16.40 5.15
CA SER A 210 7.52 -17.74 4.94
C SER A 210 8.26 -18.77 5.79
N TYR A 211 7.62 -19.91 6.05
CA TYR A 211 8.23 -21.01 6.81
C TYR A 211 9.49 -21.60 6.16
N ASP A 212 9.59 -21.56 4.83
CA ASP A 212 10.75 -22.08 4.09
C ASP A 212 11.90 -21.07 4.00
N SER A 213 11.74 -19.86 4.53
CA SER A 213 12.73 -18.79 4.47
C SER A 213 14.00 -19.03 5.30
N GLY A 214 14.01 -20.06 6.15
CA GLY A 214 15.17 -20.43 6.97
C GLY A 214 15.75 -19.25 7.74
N LEU A 215 17.07 -19.03 7.60
CA LEU A 215 17.79 -17.99 8.32
C LEU A 215 17.30 -16.58 7.99
N ALA A 216 16.88 -16.33 6.75
CA ALA A 216 16.33 -15.03 6.36
C ALA A 216 15.04 -14.71 7.13
N GLY A 217 14.19 -15.72 7.33
CA GLY A 217 12.97 -15.58 8.11
C GLY A 217 13.27 -15.27 9.57
N VAL A 218 14.24 -15.96 10.18
CA VAL A 218 14.64 -15.72 11.58
C VAL A 218 15.15 -14.28 11.76
N LEU A 219 16.08 -13.84 10.91
CA LEU A 219 16.67 -12.49 11.01
C LEU A 219 15.61 -11.39 10.81
N LEU A 220 14.71 -11.56 9.85
CA LEU A 220 13.63 -10.60 9.62
C LEU A 220 12.60 -10.57 10.75
N SER A 221 12.31 -11.71 11.38
CA SER A 221 11.45 -11.76 12.57
C SER A 221 12.05 -10.96 13.73
N ILE A 222 13.33 -11.19 14.04
CA ILE A 222 14.04 -10.48 15.11
C ILE A 222 14.09 -8.98 14.82
N ALA A 223 14.53 -8.59 13.62
CA ALA A 223 14.63 -7.18 13.24
C ALA A 223 13.26 -6.49 13.21
N SER A 224 12.19 -7.18 12.78
CA SER A 224 10.84 -6.63 12.76
C SER A 224 10.27 -6.43 14.16
N SER A 225 10.50 -7.37 15.08
CA SER A 225 10.13 -7.21 16.49
C SER A 225 10.86 -6.00 17.10
N ALA A 226 12.17 -5.86 16.87
CA ALA A 226 12.97 -4.75 17.38
C ALA A 226 12.44 -3.37 16.93
N VAL A 227 11.89 -3.26 15.72
CA VAL A 227 11.29 -2.01 15.21
C VAL A 227 9.76 -1.94 15.35
N ARG A 228 9.15 -2.89 16.07
CA ARG A 228 7.70 -3.03 16.27
C ARG A 228 6.89 -3.03 14.96
N LYS A 229 7.45 -3.64 13.91
CA LYS A 229 6.78 -3.80 12.62
C LYS A 229 5.96 -5.07 12.59
N LYS A 230 4.76 -5.00 12.01
CA LYS A 230 3.92 -6.17 11.77
C LYS A 230 4.53 -7.06 10.68
N ILE A 231 4.31 -8.37 10.80
CA ILE A 231 4.80 -9.37 9.86
C ILE A 231 3.61 -10.00 9.14
N LEU A 232 3.71 -10.10 7.82
CA LEU A 232 2.83 -10.93 7.01
C LEU A 232 3.47 -12.31 6.88
N LEU A 233 2.80 -13.33 7.41
CA LEU A 233 3.23 -14.71 7.32
C LEU A 233 2.56 -15.37 6.10
N LEU A 234 3.40 -15.85 5.19
CA LEU A 234 2.99 -16.65 4.05
C LEU A 234 3.00 -18.14 4.39
N THR A 235 1.83 -18.76 4.24
CA THR A 235 1.59 -20.18 4.48
C THR A 235 1.29 -20.89 3.18
N ASP A 236 2.15 -21.84 2.81
CA ASP A 236 1.93 -22.70 1.67
C ASP A 236 1.67 -24.14 2.14
N LYS A 237 0.37 -24.43 2.34
CA LYS A 237 -0.16 -25.70 2.85
C LYS A 237 -0.11 -26.86 1.84
N ARG A 238 0.34 -26.60 0.61
CA ARG A 238 0.37 -27.61 -0.46
C ARG A 238 1.42 -28.69 -0.18
N SER A 239 1.17 -29.88 -0.70
CA SER A 239 2.15 -30.97 -0.68
C SER A 239 3.39 -30.64 -1.52
N LEU A 240 4.52 -31.31 -1.24
CA LEU A 240 5.75 -31.14 -2.02
C LEU A 240 5.53 -31.44 -3.52
N ARG A 241 4.70 -32.45 -3.83
CA ARG A 241 4.35 -32.81 -5.22
C ARG A 241 3.61 -31.66 -5.92
N GLU A 242 2.65 -31.04 -5.25
CA GLU A 242 1.92 -29.89 -5.79
C GLU A 242 2.79 -28.66 -5.95
N LYS A 243 3.73 -28.43 -5.02
CA LYS A 243 4.69 -27.31 -5.12
C LYS A 243 5.60 -27.46 -6.34
N ILE A 244 6.02 -28.69 -6.65
CA ILE A 244 6.82 -28.98 -7.84
C ILE A 244 5.98 -28.82 -9.12
N ALA A 245 4.74 -29.31 -9.12
CA ALA A 245 3.84 -29.24 -10.28
C ALA A 245 3.37 -27.81 -10.59
N TYR A 246 3.14 -27.00 -9.56
CA TYR A 246 2.62 -25.63 -9.67
C TYR A 246 3.44 -24.63 -8.83
N PRO A 247 4.71 -24.38 -9.19
CA PRO A 247 5.64 -23.61 -8.36
C PRO A 247 5.26 -22.14 -8.14
N LEU A 248 4.33 -21.59 -8.94
CA LEU A 248 3.89 -20.20 -8.88
C LEU A 248 2.44 -20.03 -8.40
N LYS A 249 1.82 -21.06 -7.82
CA LYS A 249 0.49 -20.89 -7.23
C LYS A 249 0.58 -20.02 -5.97
N GLU A 250 -0.37 -19.11 -5.81
CA GLU A 250 -0.43 -18.19 -4.67
C GLU A 250 -0.55 -18.93 -3.33
N ALA A 251 0.17 -18.44 -2.32
CA ALA A 251 0.14 -18.90 -0.94
C ALA A 251 -0.82 -18.04 -0.10
N GLU A 252 -1.27 -18.55 1.05
CA GLU A 252 -2.16 -17.83 1.95
C GLU A 252 -1.38 -16.80 2.78
N ILE A 253 -1.88 -15.56 2.83
CA ILE A 253 -1.32 -14.47 3.65
C ILE A 253 -2.08 -14.39 4.97
N SER A 254 -1.34 -14.37 6.08
CA SER A 254 -1.86 -14.09 7.42
C SER A 254 -1.05 -12.97 8.07
N GLU A 255 -1.65 -12.20 8.97
CA GLU A 255 -0.97 -11.10 9.67
C GLU A 255 -0.64 -11.53 11.09
N ILE A 256 0.61 -11.33 11.52
CA ILE A 256 1.06 -11.57 12.90
C ILE A 256 1.51 -10.25 13.51
N SER A 257 0.92 -9.93 14.66
CA SER A 257 1.27 -8.74 15.42
C SER A 257 2.57 -8.95 16.24
N PRO A 258 3.34 -7.89 16.52
CA PRO A 258 4.54 -7.99 17.36
C PRO A 258 4.27 -8.60 18.75
N LEU A 259 3.10 -8.30 19.34
CA LEU A 259 2.67 -8.84 20.64
C LEU A 259 2.48 -10.37 20.62
N GLU A 260 2.06 -10.94 19.49
CA GLU A 260 1.94 -12.39 19.33
C GLU A 260 3.31 -13.05 19.22
N ILE A 261 4.27 -12.38 18.57
CA ILE A 261 5.66 -12.83 18.49
C ILE A 261 6.29 -12.85 19.87
N ASP A 262 6.12 -11.78 20.66
CA ASP A 262 6.66 -11.69 22.02
C ASP A 262 6.11 -12.81 22.92
N LYS A 263 4.80 -13.07 22.86
CA LYS A 263 4.15 -14.19 23.56
C LYS A 263 4.70 -15.56 23.12
N MET A 264 4.99 -15.74 21.83
CA MET A 264 5.61 -16.97 21.32
C MET A 264 7.04 -17.14 21.85
N LEU A 265 7.83 -16.07 21.90
CA LEU A 265 9.19 -16.08 22.42
C LEU A 265 9.24 -16.33 23.93
N GLU A 266 8.27 -15.83 24.70
CA GLU A 266 8.15 -16.10 26.14
C GLU A 266 7.84 -17.59 26.43
N LYS A 267 6.99 -18.22 25.62
CA LYS A 267 6.69 -19.66 25.73
C LYS A 267 7.93 -20.53 25.48
N ILE A 268 8.78 -20.14 24.54
CA ILE A 268 10.03 -20.88 24.22
C ILE A 268 11.06 -20.75 25.35
N LYS A 269 11.02 -19.67 26.16
CA LYS A 269 11.91 -19.50 27.32
C LYS A 269 11.46 -20.27 28.57
N THR A 270 10.25 -20.79 28.58
CA THR A 270 9.65 -21.50 29.72
C THR A 270 9.63 -23.02 29.54
N GLU A 271 10.11 -23.53 28.40
CA GLU A 271 10.42 -24.94 28.12
C GLU A 271 11.94 -25.16 28.08
#